data_AF-A0A4R1K9U0-F1
#
_entry.id   AF-A0A4R1K9U0-F1
#
_cell.length_a   1.000
_cell.length_b   1.000
_cell.length_c   1.000
_cell.angle_alpha   90.00
_cell.angle_beta   90.00
_cell.angle_gamma   90.00
#
_symmetry.space_group_name_H-M   'P 1'
#
loop_
_entity.id
_entity.type
_entity.pdbx_description
1 polymer ?
#
loop_
_entity_poly.entity_id
_entity_poly.type
_entity_poly.pdbx_seq_one_letter_code
_entity_poly.pdbx_strand_id
1 'polypeptide(L)'
;MWIFRVLYAIFIMVAFVLARDTLGIEMLPAILYSLGVIFAIVFIETLVADIKSYKFFAGAVGAILFLVIGYSIASIFDAYFKNEALRLALYFFVLYLGVNTGQKFSWILEGALSKLMAKQPKFIKFSASPKILDTSTLIDGRMADIVDTGLIEGGLVIPTFVLKELQNIADSHDHLRRQKGRRGLDVLQRLQEQTLLPVEINNSDFPDVATVDEKLVALAKKLKADIITTDFNLLKVAEIQNIKVLNINTLSMAMRQSVLPGEEFEISVVKEGKESNQGVGYLDDGTMVVVENGRRLIGKSVKVNVTSLLQTESGRIIFTKVKY
;
A
#
# COMPACT_ATOMS: atom_id res chain seq x y z
N MET A 1 16.35 1.54 21.27
CA MET A 1 17.25 0.58 21.97
C MET A 1 18.14 1.24 23.02
N TRP A 2 18.77 2.40 22.76
CA TRP A 2 19.65 3.06 23.75
C TRP A 2 18.96 3.38 25.09
N ILE A 3 17.72 3.85 25.06
CA ILE A 3 16.89 4.10 26.27
C ILE A 3 16.74 2.84 27.13
N PHE A 4 16.57 1.67 26.50
CA PHE A 4 16.45 0.39 27.21
C PHE A 4 17.78 -0.01 27.89
N ARG A 5 18.91 0.27 27.22
CA ARG A 5 20.25 0.03 27.77
C ARG A 5 20.53 0.86 29.02
N VAL A 6 20.16 2.14 28.97
CA VAL A 6 20.30 3.03 30.12
C VAL A 6 19.40 2.58 31.28
N LEU A 7 18.16 2.18 30.99
CA LEU A 7 17.20 1.74 32.01
C LEU A 7 17.67 0.49 32.76
N TYR A 8 18.13 -0.56 32.07
CA TYR A 8 18.58 -1.76 32.77
C TYR A 8 19.91 -1.54 33.49
N ALA A 9 20.81 -0.69 32.97
CA ALA A 9 22.08 -0.37 33.63
C ALA A 9 21.82 0.33 34.97
N ILE A 10 20.89 1.28 35.01
CA ILE A 10 20.45 1.94 36.25
C ILE A 10 19.83 0.91 37.19
N PHE A 11 18.99 0.01 36.68
CA PHE A 11 18.35 -1.02 37.50
C PHE A 11 19.37 -1.98 38.14
N ILE A 12 20.37 -2.45 37.40
CA ILE A 12 21.45 -3.31 37.91
C ILE A 12 22.25 -2.58 38.99
N MET A 13 22.59 -1.32 38.75
CA MET A 13 23.35 -0.52 39.72
C MET A 13 22.55 -0.31 41.01
N VAL A 14 21.27 0.02 40.91
CA VAL A 14 20.37 0.15 42.08
C VAL A 14 20.20 -1.18 42.82
N ALA A 15 20.06 -2.30 42.09
CA ALA A 15 19.92 -3.62 42.70
C ALA A 15 21.15 -4.01 43.52
N PHE A 16 22.36 -3.78 43.00
CA PHE A 16 23.61 -4.05 43.74
C PHE A 16 23.78 -3.14 44.96
N VAL A 17 23.37 -1.87 44.85
CA VAL A 17 23.43 -0.92 45.99
C VAL A 17 22.44 -1.29 47.08
N LEU A 18 21.22 -1.70 46.74
CA LEU A 18 20.21 -2.12 47.71
C LEU A 18 20.53 -3.49 48.34
N ALA A 19 21.11 -4.42 47.58
CA ALA A 19 21.48 -5.74 48.06
C ALA A 19 22.82 -5.77 48.82
N ARG A 20 23.55 -4.65 48.90
CA ARG A 20 24.89 -4.60 49.50
C ARG A 20 24.92 -5.11 50.94
N ASP A 21 23.92 -4.71 51.75
CA ASP A 21 23.88 -5.00 53.18
C ASP A 21 23.55 -6.48 53.40
N THR A 22 22.73 -7.06 52.53
CA THR A 22 22.42 -8.51 52.54
C THR A 22 23.57 -9.38 52.03
N LEU A 23 24.41 -8.85 51.13
CA LEU A 23 25.55 -9.56 50.57
C LEU A 23 26.84 -9.37 51.39
N GLY A 24 26.82 -8.49 52.40
CA GLY A 24 27.99 -8.16 53.21
C GLY A 24 29.08 -7.41 52.44
N ILE A 25 28.70 -6.64 51.41
CA ILE A 25 29.62 -5.96 50.50
C ILE A 25 29.62 -4.46 50.78
N GLU A 26 30.80 -3.85 50.83
CA GLU A 26 30.94 -2.40 50.94
C GLU A 26 30.44 -1.66 49.68
N MET A 27 30.24 -0.33 49.78
CA MET A 27 29.69 0.48 48.68
C MET A 27 30.57 0.45 47.41
N LEU A 28 31.89 0.53 47.58
CA LEU A 28 32.86 0.60 46.47
C LEU A 28 32.87 -0.71 45.64
N PRO A 29 32.99 -1.90 46.25
CA PRO A 29 32.90 -3.16 45.52
C PRO A 29 31.51 -3.40 44.90
N ALA A 30 30.41 -2.97 45.55
CA ALA A 30 29.07 -3.10 44.98
C ALA A 30 28.92 -2.31 43.65
N ILE A 31 29.46 -1.09 43.60
CA ILE A 31 29.51 -0.29 42.37
C ILE A 31 30.40 -0.97 41.32
N LEU A 32 31.57 -1.48 41.71
CA LEU A 32 32.50 -2.14 40.80
C LEU A 32 31.89 -3.41 40.16
N TYR A 33 31.21 -4.24 40.95
CA TYR A 33 30.52 -5.43 40.46
C TYR A 33 29.37 -5.07 39.52
N SER A 34 28.59 -4.04 39.86
CA SER A 34 27.51 -3.57 38.99
C SER A 34 28.03 -3.10 37.62
N LEU A 35 29.13 -2.35 37.59
CA LEU A 35 29.80 -1.90 36.37
C LEU A 35 30.36 -3.08 35.56
N GLY A 36 30.96 -4.07 36.23
CA GLY A 36 31.45 -5.29 35.60
C GLY A 36 30.34 -6.10 34.92
N VAL A 37 29.19 -6.24 35.58
CA VAL A 37 28.01 -6.92 35.01
C VAL A 37 27.44 -6.15 33.82
N ILE A 38 27.30 -4.82 33.94
CA ILE A 38 26.82 -3.97 32.84
C ILE A 38 27.77 -4.09 31.63
N PHE A 39 29.09 -4.03 31.86
CA PHE A 39 30.08 -4.18 30.80
C PHE A 39 30.01 -5.56 30.14
N ALA A 40 29.88 -6.63 30.93
CA ALA A 40 29.75 -7.99 30.39
C ALA A 40 28.49 -8.15 29.53
N ILE A 41 27.35 -7.59 29.97
CA ILE A 41 26.10 -7.63 29.20
C ILE A 41 26.24 -6.86 27.89
N VAL A 42 26.78 -5.64 27.94
CA VAL A 42 27.00 -4.82 26.73
C VAL A 42 27.97 -5.51 25.76
N PHE A 43 29.04 -6.12 26.29
CA PHE A 43 30.02 -6.86 25.50
C PHE A 43 29.38 -8.08 24.81
N ILE A 44 28.60 -8.88 25.54
CA ILE A 44 27.83 -10.00 24.97
C ILE A 44 26.83 -9.49 23.93
N GLU A 45 26.11 -8.41 24.22
CA GLU A 45 25.15 -7.80 23.30
C GLU A 45 25.85 -7.37 21.99
N THR A 46 27.03 -6.75 22.07
CA THR A 46 27.81 -6.38 20.88
C THR A 46 28.35 -7.58 20.10
N LEU A 47 28.77 -8.66 20.78
CA LEU A 47 29.22 -9.88 20.10
C LEU A 47 28.07 -10.64 19.43
N VAL A 48 26.86 -10.58 20.01
CA VAL A 48 25.67 -11.25 19.50
C VAL A 48 24.93 -10.41 18.44
N ALA A 49 25.09 -9.07 18.46
CA ALA A 49 24.39 -8.15 17.57
C ALA A 49 24.59 -8.44 16.07
N ASP A 50 25.79 -8.89 15.68
CA ASP A 50 26.11 -9.20 14.28
C ASP A 50 25.72 -10.63 13.88
N ILE A 51 25.31 -11.46 14.83
CA ILE A 51 24.87 -12.83 14.56
C ILE A 51 23.41 -12.78 14.14
N LYS A 52 23.16 -12.92 12.83
CA LYS A 52 21.80 -13.11 12.30
C LYS A 52 21.11 -14.23 13.08
N SER A 53 19.92 -13.97 13.62
CA SER A 53 19.22 -14.85 14.57
C SER A 53 19.09 -16.30 14.07
N TYR A 54 18.87 -16.50 12.77
CA TYR A 54 18.74 -17.83 12.18
C TYR A 54 20.04 -18.65 12.18
N LYS A 55 21.23 -18.01 12.14
CA LYS A 55 22.52 -18.73 12.25
C LYS A 55 22.73 -19.27 13.66
N PHE A 56 22.31 -18.54 14.68
CA PHE A 56 22.33 -19.00 16.06
C PHE A 56 21.41 -20.22 16.25
N PHE A 57 20.16 -20.13 15.79
CA PHE A 57 19.23 -21.26 15.83
C PHE A 57 19.73 -22.46 15.03
N ALA A 58 20.32 -22.25 13.86
CA ALA A 58 20.89 -23.32 13.05
C ALA A 58 22.09 -24.00 13.72
N GLY A 59 22.96 -23.24 14.36
CA GLY A 59 24.05 -23.78 15.18
C GLY A 59 23.53 -24.61 16.35
N ALA A 60 22.48 -24.15 17.03
CA ALA A 60 21.87 -24.89 18.15
C ALA A 60 21.22 -26.21 17.71
N VAL A 61 20.47 -26.22 16.60
CA VAL A 61 19.89 -27.45 16.03
C VAL A 61 20.99 -28.42 15.60
N GLY A 62 22.04 -27.92 14.94
CA GLY A 62 23.20 -28.73 14.55
C GLY A 62 23.94 -29.32 15.76
N ALA A 63 24.12 -28.55 16.82
CA ALA A 63 24.71 -29.00 18.07
C ALA A 63 23.94 -30.17 18.70
N ILE A 64 22.61 -30.06 18.79
CA ILE A 64 21.75 -31.10 19.36
C ILE A 64 21.82 -32.39 18.53
N LEU A 65 21.67 -32.28 17.20
CA LEU A 65 21.73 -33.45 16.32
C LEU A 65 23.07 -34.18 16.41
N PHE A 66 24.17 -33.43 16.41
CA PHE A 66 25.49 -34.01 16.51
C PHE A 66 25.75 -34.59 17.90
N LEU A 67 25.28 -33.98 18.99
CA LEU A 67 25.37 -34.59 20.33
C LEU A 67 24.65 -35.94 20.40
N VAL A 68 23.47 -36.08 19.78
CA VAL A 68 22.75 -37.36 19.70
C VAL A 68 23.57 -38.40 18.91
N ILE A 69 24.21 -37.99 17.82
CA ILE A 69 25.13 -38.85 17.05
C ILE A 69 26.35 -39.24 17.91
N GLY A 70 26.96 -38.28 18.61
CA GLY A 70 28.11 -38.50 19.48
C GLY A 70 27.79 -39.46 20.62
N TYR A 71 26.62 -39.31 21.24
CA TYR A 71 26.12 -40.26 22.25
C TYR A 71 25.94 -41.66 21.66
N SER A 72 25.35 -41.76 20.46
CA SER A 72 25.14 -43.04 19.77
C SER A 72 26.46 -43.73 19.44
N ILE A 73 27.45 -42.99 18.92
CA ILE A 73 28.82 -43.49 18.66
C ILE A 73 29.48 -43.98 19.96
N ALA A 74 29.41 -43.18 21.02
CA ALA A 74 30.00 -43.55 22.31
C ALA A 74 29.35 -44.83 22.87
N SER A 75 28.04 -45.03 22.68
CA SER A 75 27.33 -46.22 23.13
C SER A 75 27.66 -47.49 22.32
N ILE A 76 27.85 -47.37 21.00
CA ILE A 76 28.21 -48.51 20.13
C ILE A 76 29.66 -48.95 20.39
N PHE A 77 30.55 -48.00 20.66
CA PHE A 77 31.97 -48.25 20.91
C PHE A 77 32.33 -48.13 22.40
N ASP A 78 31.42 -48.51 23.30
CA ASP A 78 31.60 -48.32 24.75
C ASP A 78 32.89 -48.96 25.29
N ALA A 79 33.34 -50.05 24.68
CA ALA A 79 34.62 -50.70 24.99
C ALA A 79 35.85 -49.77 24.83
N TYR A 80 35.81 -48.82 23.89
CA TYR A 80 36.90 -47.87 23.61
C TYR A 80 36.74 -46.55 24.37
N PHE A 81 35.50 -46.16 24.72
CA PHE A 81 35.17 -44.91 25.41
C PHE A 81 34.93 -45.07 26.92
N LYS A 82 35.56 -46.08 27.56
CA LYS A 82 35.47 -46.28 29.03
C LYS A 82 36.08 -45.15 29.84
N ASN A 83 37.10 -44.47 29.29
CA ASN A 83 37.68 -43.30 29.93
C ASN A 83 36.74 -42.09 29.77
N GLU A 84 36.23 -41.58 30.88
CA GLU A 84 35.30 -40.45 30.91
C GLU A 84 35.87 -39.20 30.24
N ALA A 85 37.17 -38.93 30.41
CA ALA A 85 37.81 -37.78 29.78
C ALA A 85 37.82 -37.89 28.24
N LEU A 86 38.02 -39.10 27.71
CA LEU A 86 38.02 -39.37 26.27
C LEU A 86 36.59 -39.29 25.69
N ARG A 87 35.59 -39.73 26.45
CA ARG A 87 34.17 -39.60 26.11
C ARG A 87 33.72 -38.14 26.10
N LEU A 88 34.15 -37.37 27.09
CA LEU A 88 33.88 -35.93 27.17
C LEU A 88 34.54 -35.17 26.01
N ALA A 89 35.80 -35.51 25.69
CA ALA A 89 36.52 -34.93 24.56
C ALA A 89 35.80 -35.21 23.23
N LEU A 90 35.28 -36.42 23.03
CA LEU A 90 34.45 -36.76 21.88
C LEU A 90 33.19 -35.88 21.82
N TYR A 91 32.48 -35.70 22.93
CA TYR A 91 31.27 -34.87 22.94
C TYR A 91 31.56 -33.42 22.62
N PHE A 92 32.62 -32.83 23.17
CA PHE A 92 33.03 -31.46 22.80
C PHE A 92 33.44 -31.35 21.34
N PHE A 93 34.16 -32.33 20.82
CA PHE A 93 34.56 -32.37 19.41
C PHE A 93 33.34 -32.43 18.48
N VAL A 94 32.40 -33.33 18.78
CA VAL A 94 31.18 -33.53 17.99
C VAL A 94 30.23 -32.33 18.13
N LEU A 95 30.14 -31.72 19.32
CA LEU A 95 29.39 -30.48 19.55
C LEU A 95 29.92 -29.34 18.67
N TYR A 96 31.24 -29.15 18.64
CA TYR A 96 31.88 -28.11 17.81
C TYR A 96 31.59 -28.33 16.32
N LEU A 97 31.70 -29.57 15.83
CA LEU A 97 31.34 -29.93 14.46
C LEU A 97 29.87 -29.66 14.16
N GLY A 98 28.97 -29.96 15.10
CA GLY A 98 27.54 -29.70 14.99
C GLY A 98 27.20 -28.23 14.87
N VAL A 99 27.81 -27.38 15.71
CA VAL A 99 27.63 -25.92 15.65
C VAL A 99 28.13 -25.36 14.31
N ASN A 100 29.35 -25.72 13.89
CA ASN A 100 29.93 -25.21 12.65
C ASN A 100 29.15 -25.67 11.41
N THR A 101 28.71 -26.93 11.39
CA THR A 101 27.89 -27.47 10.30
C THR A 101 26.51 -26.83 10.29
N GLY A 102 25.85 -26.70 11.44
CA GLY A 102 24.56 -26.04 11.58
C GLY A 102 24.57 -24.59 11.08
N GLN A 103 25.61 -23.82 11.42
CA GLN A 103 25.76 -22.46 10.92
C GLN A 103 26.01 -22.39 9.40
N LYS A 104 26.72 -23.35 8.80
CA LYS A 104 26.91 -23.42 7.34
C LYS A 104 25.63 -23.79 6.59
N PHE A 105 24.80 -24.63 7.19
CA PHE A 105 23.49 -25.02 6.65
C PHE A 105 22.35 -24.07 7.07
N SER A 106 22.68 -22.88 7.57
CA SER A 106 21.70 -21.89 8.02
C SER A 106 20.71 -21.47 6.92
N TRP A 107 21.07 -21.64 5.64
CA TRP A 107 20.20 -21.35 4.49
C TRP A 107 18.94 -22.24 4.43
N ILE A 108 19.01 -23.49 4.93
CA ILE A 108 17.85 -24.40 4.99
C ILE A 108 16.83 -23.88 6.00
N LEU A 109 17.33 -23.49 7.18
CA LEU A 109 16.52 -22.89 8.23
C LEU A 109 16.01 -21.52 7.84
N GLU A 110 16.79 -20.71 7.13
CA GLU A 110 16.34 -19.45 6.53
C GLU A 110 15.19 -19.69 5.54
N GLY A 111 15.26 -20.71 4.68
CA GLY A 111 14.17 -21.08 3.77
C GLY A 111 12.91 -21.60 4.47
N ALA A 112 13.06 -22.38 5.56
CA ALA A 112 11.92 -22.90 6.32
C ALA A 112 11.28 -21.83 7.22
N LEU A 113 12.10 -21.07 7.94
CA LEU A 113 11.65 -19.94 8.77
C LEU A 113 11.10 -18.82 7.90
N SER A 114 11.67 -18.52 6.74
CA SER A 114 11.08 -17.55 5.82
C SER A 114 9.77 -18.04 5.21
N LYS A 115 9.50 -19.35 5.10
CA LYS A 115 8.17 -19.85 4.71
C LYS A 115 7.14 -19.82 5.86
N LEU A 116 7.59 -20.03 7.10
CA LEU A 116 6.76 -19.98 8.31
C LEU A 116 6.52 -18.55 8.82
N MET A 117 7.53 -17.68 8.70
CA MET A 117 7.55 -16.26 9.08
C MET A 117 7.43 -15.32 7.88
N ALA A 118 7.37 -15.84 6.64
CA ALA A 118 6.66 -15.12 5.60
C ALA A 118 5.25 -14.95 6.17
N LYS A 119 5.03 -13.77 6.76
CA LYS A 119 3.79 -13.06 6.54
C LYS A 119 3.49 -13.32 5.07
N GLN A 120 2.52 -14.19 4.82
CA GLN A 120 1.80 -14.10 3.56
C GLN A 120 1.60 -12.60 3.34
N PRO A 121 1.89 -12.07 2.13
CA PRO A 121 1.62 -10.66 1.87
C PRO A 121 0.26 -10.42 2.47
N LYS A 122 0.17 -9.47 3.41
CA LYS A 122 -1.11 -9.17 4.05
C LYS A 122 -2.00 -8.81 2.87
N PHE A 123 -2.76 -9.76 2.35
CA PHE A 123 -4.04 -9.49 1.80
C PHE A 123 -4.73 -8.89 3.01
N ILE A 124 -4.64 -7.57 3.11
CA ILE A 124 -5.63 -6.81 3.84
C ILE A 124 -6.91 -7.42 3.31
N LYS A 125 -7.65 -8.16 4.15
CA LYS A 125 -8.97 -8.62 3.79
C LYS A 125 -9.77 -7.34 3.62
N PHE A 126 -9.68 -6.77 2.42
CA PHE A 126 -10.53 -5.70 2.01
C PHE A 126 -11.93 -6.33 2.08
N SER A 127 -12.81 -5.69 2.85
CA SER A 127 -14.20 -6.14 2.95
C SER A 127 -14.89 -6.14 1.57
N ALA A 128 -14.31 -5.44 0.58
CA ALA A 128 -14.73 -5.33 -0.80
C ALA A 128 -13.55 -5.63 -1.76
N SER A 129 -13.82 -5.82 -3.06
CA SER A 129 -12.79 -6.05 -4.08
C SER A 129 -11.77 -4.89 -4.11
N PRO A 130 -10.45 -5.19 -4.17
CA PRO A 130 -9.44 -4.15 -4.33
C PRO A 130 -9.67 -3.43 -5.67
N LYS A 131 -9.25 -2.16 -5.74
CA LYS A 131 -9.44 -1.30 -6.90
C LYS A 131 -8.11 -0.81 -7.43
N ILE A 132 -7.79 -1.18 -8.66
CA ILE A 132 -6.56 -0.78 -9.34
C ILE A 132 -6.77 0.58 -9.99
N LEU A 133 -5.87 1.52 -9.71
CA LEU A 133 -5.85 2.85 -10.31
C LEU A 133 -4.92 2.90 -11.52
N ASP A 134 -5.40 3.49 -12.60
CA ASP A 134 -4.63 3.81 -13.80
C ASP A 134 -4.05 5.24 -13.77
N THR A 135 -3.01 5.49 -14.56
CA THR A 135 -2.36 6.80 -14.78
C THR A 135 -3.37 7.88 -15.16
N SER A 136 -4.30 7.57 -16.07
CA SER A 136 -5.32 8.52 -16.53
C SER A 136 -6.19 9.07 -15.38
N THR A 137 -6.48 8.19 -14.42
CA THR A 137 -7.30 8.47 -13.25
C THR A 137 -6.59 9.35 -12.22
N LEU A 138 -5.29 9.10 -12.01
CA LEU A 138 -4.47 9.92 -11.13
C LEU A 138 -4.33 11.34 -11.68
N ILE A 139 -4.12 11.48 -13.00
CA ILE A 139 -3.99 12.79 -13.65
C ILE A 139 -5.30 13.60 -13.59
N ASP A 140 -6.45 12.95 -13.79
CA ASP A 140 -7.76 13.59 -13.69
C ASP A 140 -7.98 14.21 -12.29
N GLY A 141 -7.61 13.47 -11.24
CA GLY A 141 -7.51 13.97 -9.87
C GLY A 141 -8.80 13.93 -9.06
N ARG A 142 -9.97 13.74 -9.69
CA ARG A 142 -11.26 13.63 -8.98
C ARG A 142 -11.33 12.43 -8.03
N MET A 143 -10.43 11.45 -8.18
CA MET A 143 -10.44 10.27 -7.30
C MET A 143 -10.18 10.58 -5.84
N ALA A 144 -9.30 11.53 -5.52
CA ALA A 144 -9.08 11.89 -4.13
C ALA A 144 -10.38 12.44 -3.51
N ASP A 145 -11.08 13.31 -4.23
CA ASP A 145 -12.35 13.87 -3.77
C ASP A 145 -13.45 12.80 -3.66
N ILE A 146 -13.52 11.87 -4.62
CA ILE A 146 -14.48 10.76 -4.59
C ILE A 146 -14.20 9.83 -3.39
N VAL A 147 -12.94 9.55 -3.07
CA VAL A 147 -12.55 8.76 -1.89
C VAL A 147 -12.97 9.47 -0.60
N ASP A 148 -12.78 10.78 -0.53
CA ASP A 148 -13.16 11.59 0.64
C ASP A 148 -14.68 11.57 0.91
N THR A 149 -15.51 11.33 -0.12
CA THR A 149 -16.96 11.16 0.08
C THR A 149 -17.37 9.85 0.76
N GLY A 150 -16.47 8.86 0.83
CA GLY A 150 -16.76 7.52 1.34
C GLY A 150 -17.52 6.62 0.35
N LEU A 151 -17.72 7.05 -0.90
CA LEU A 151 -18.41 6.26 -1.93
C LEU A 151 -17.62 5.01 -2.38
N ILE A 152 -16.29 5.05 -2.24
CA ILE A 152 -15.40 3.97 -2.67
C ILE A 152 -15.07 3.08 -1.50
N GLU A 153 -15.30 1.78 -1.67
CA GLU A 153 -14.95 0.75 -0.70
C GLU A 153 -13.77 -0.10 -1.18
N GLY A 154 -13.12 -0.80 -0.24
CA GLY A 154 -11.99 -1.69 -0.53
C GLY A 154 -10.64 -0.97 -0.51
N GLY A 155 -9.58 -1.67 -0.89
CA GLY A 155 -8.24 -1.09 -0.96
C GLY A 155 -7.92 -0.50 -2.32
N LEU A 156 -7.13 0.57 -2.35
CA LEU A 156 -6.58 1.11 -3.58
C LEU A 156 -5.24 0.45 -3.87
N VAL A 157 -5.10 -0.08 -5.08
CA VAL A 157 -3.88 -0.73 -5.56
C VAL A 157 -3.27 0.13 -6.66
N ILE A 158 -2.03 0.54 -6.47
CA ILE A 158 -1.32 1.42 -7.38
C ILE A 158 -0.10 0.66 -7.91
N PRO A 159 -0.12 0.21 -9.17
CA PRO A 159 0.98 -0.58 -9.72
C PRO A 159 2.24 0.26 -9.92
N THR A 160 3.41 -0.34 -9.69
CA THR A 160 4.69 0.36 -9.86
C THR A 160 4.93 0.83 -11.31
N PHE A 161 4.36 0.14 -12.31
CA PHE A 161 4.44 0.59 -13.71
C PHE A 161 3.60 1.85 -13.99
N VAL A 162 2.47 2.05 -13.30
CA VAL A 162 1.68 3.30 -13.37
C VAL A 162 2.46 4.45 -12.75
N LEU A 163 3.16 4.22 -11.63
CA LEU A 163 4.04 5.22 -11.03
C LEU A 163 5.17 5.65 -11.97
N LYS A 164 5.80 4.69 -12.65
CA LYS A 164 6.85 4.96 -13.65
C LYS A 164 6.31 5.76 -14.83
N GLU A 165 5.13 5.41 -15.33
CA GLU A 165 4.49 6.16 -16.42
C GLU A 165 4.19 7.61 -15.99
N LEU A 166 3.64 7.79 -14.80
CA LEU A 166 3.32 9.11 -14.26
C LEU A 166 4.58 9.98 -14.07
N GLN A 167 5.68 9.39 -13.58
CA GLN A 167 6.99 10.04 -13.51
C GLN A 167 7.51 10.44 -14.89
N ASN A 168 7.46 9.54 -15.87
CA ASN A 168 7.86 9.85 -17.25
C ASN A 168 7.05 11.01 -17.85
N ILE A 169 5.76 11.11 -17.51
CA ILE A 169 4.91 12.24 -17.92
C ILE A 169 5.33 13.53 -17.19
N ALA A 170 5.64 13.46 -15.89
CA ALA A 170 6.09 14.58 -15.07
C ALA A 170 7.48 15.13 -15.48
N ASP A 171 8.30 14.31 -16.14
CA ASP A 171 9.62 14.63 -16.68
C ASP A 171 9.62 14.97 -18.18
N SER A 172 8.44 15.03 -18.81
CA SER A 172 8.31 15.34 -20.24
C SER A 172 8.92 16.69 -20.62
N HIS A 173 9.35 16.91 -21.86
CA HIS A 173 9.80 18.24 -22.30
C HIS A 173 8.62 19.20 -22.50
N ASP A 174 7.45 18.64 -22.79
CA ASP A 174 6.21 19.38 -22.96
C ASP A 174 5.72 19.92 -21.60
N HIS A 175 5.53 21.24 -21.52
CA HIS A 175 5.11 21.91 -20.29
C HIS A 175 3.73 21.45 -19.78
N LEU A 176 2.77 21.24 -20.68
CA LEU A 176 1.42 20.82 -20.30
C LEU A 176 1.41 19.37 -19.81
N ARG A 177 2.16 18.47 -20.48
CA ARG A 177 2.31 17.08 -20.03
C ARG A 177 2.99 17.02 -18.66
N ARG A 178 4.05 17.79 -18.43
CA ARG A 178 4.69 17.88 -17.10
C ARG A 178 3.74 18.32 -16.00
N GLN A 179 2.96 19.37 -16.24
CA GLN A 179 1.98 19.86 -15.26
C GLN A 179 0.96 18.77 -14.91
N LYS A 180 0.47 18.03 -15.91
CA LYS A 180 -0.44 16.90 -15.71
C LYS A 180 0.20 15.77 -14.90
N GLY A 181 1.45 15.41 -15.20
CA GLY A 181 2.19 14.38 -14.45
C GLY A 181 2.41 14.76 -12.99
N ARG A 182 2.84 16.00 -12.73
CA ARG A 182 3.01 16.54 -11.37
C ARG A 182 1.70 16.54 -10.58
N ARG A 183 0.61 17.03 -11.19
CA ARG A 183 -0.73 16.98 -10.60
C ARG A 183 -1.11 15.55 -10.21
N GLY A 184 -0.84 14.56 -11.06
CA GLY A 184 -1.14 13.17 -10.72
C GLY A 184 -0.30 12.64 -9.55
N LEU A 185 0.97 13.04 -9.44
CA LEU A 185 1.81 12.69 -8.28
C LEU A 185 1.30 13.35 -6.98
N ASP A 186 0.81 14.59 -7.06
CA ASP A 186 0.20 15.28 -5.92
C ASP A 186 -1.09 14.56 -5.46
N VAL A 187 -1.93 14.11 -6.40
CA VAL A 187 -3.13 13.32 -6.12
C VAL A 187 -2.78 11.98 -5.48
N LEU A 188 -1.76 11.30 -6.00
CA LEU A 188 -1.24 10.06 -5.42
C LEU A 188 -0.81 10.26 -3.96
N GLN A 189 -0.07 11.34 -3.67
CA GLN A 189 0.36 11.66 -2.32
C GLN A 189 -0.85 11.89 -1.39
N ARG A 190 -1.84 12.68 -1.83
CA ARG A 190 -3.09 12.90 -1.08
C ARG A 190 -3.83 11.58 -0.82
N LEU A 191 -3.88 10.68 -1.80
CA LEU A 191 -4.47 9.34 -1.64
C LEU A 191 -3.69 8.47 -0.64
N GLN A 192 -2.38 8.67 -0.46
CA GLN A 192 -1.59 7.96 0.54
C GLN A 192 -1.71 8.54 1.95
N GLU A 193 -1.94 9.85 2.06
CA GLU A 193 -2.06 10.55 3.34
C GLU A 193 -3.44 10.38 3.99
N GLN A 194 -4.49 10.11 3.21
CA GLN A 194 -5.83 9.84 3.74
C GLN A 194 -5.89 8.51 4.52
N THR A 195 -6.80 8.44 5.49
CA THR A 195 -6.97 7.28 6.40
C THR A 195 -8.26 6.49 6.19
N LEU A 196 -9.09 6.88 5.21
CA LEU A 196 -10.37 6.25 4.89
C LEU A 196 -10.18 4.87 4.26
N LEU A 197 -9.26 4.76 3.30
CA LEU A 197 -8.99 3.53 2.56
C LEU A 197 -7.50 3.17 2.60
N PRO A 198 -7.17 1.89 2.80
CA PRO A 198 -5.79 1.43 2.65
C PRO A 198 -5.31 1.54 1.20
N VAL A 199 -4.11 2.11 1.01
CA VAL A 199 -3.44 2.22 -0.29
C VAL A 199 -2.20 1.35 -0.32
N GLU A 200 -2.08 0.48 -1.33
CA GLU A 200 -0.96 -0.43 -1.54
C GLU A 200 -0.25 -0.12 -2.86
N ILE A 201 1.07 0.07 -2.82
CA ILE A 201 1.90 0.06 -4.02
C ILE A 201 2.22 -1.39 -4.37
N ASN A 202 1.77 -1.84 -5.55
CA ASN A 202 1.97 -3.21 -5.98
C ASN A 202 3.15 -3.35 -6.97
N ASN A 203 4.13 -4.16 -6.58
CA ASN A 203 5.36 -4.40 -7.34
C ASN A 203 5.26 -5.56 -8.34
N SER A 204 4.06 -6.08 -8.64
CA SER A 204 3.91 -7.08 -9.69
C SER A 204 4.21 -6.45 -11.04
N ASP A 205 5.14 -7.04 -11.79
CA ASP A 205 5.38 -6.70 -13.19
C ASP A 205 5.02 -7.92 -14.06
N PHE A 206 4.68 -7.64 -15.32
CA PHE A 206 4.34 -8.62 -16.33
C PHE A 206 5.27 -8.37 -17.53
N PRO A 207 6.48 -8.95 -17.53
CA PRO A 207 7.50 -8.67 -18.55
C PRO A 207 7.07 -9.10 -19.95
N ASP A 208 6.26 -10.17 -20.04
CA ASP A 208 5.78 -10.74 -21.31
C ASP A 208 4.63 -9.93 -21.93
N VAL A 209 4.21 -8.84 -21.28
CA VAL A 209 3.07 -8.01 -21.68
C VAL A 209 3.59 -6.63 -22.10
N ALA A 210 3.25 -6.23 -23.33
CA ALA A 210 3.86 -5.05 -23.96
C ALA A 210 3.23 -3.74 -23.49
N THR A 211 1.91 -3.69 -23.35
CA THR A 211 1.19 -2.44 -23.09
C THR A 211 0.82 -2.28 -21.61
N VAL A 212 0.76 -1.03 -21.13
CA VAL A 212 0.34 -0.73 -19.74
C VAL A 212 -1.08 -1.23 -19.48
N ASP A 213 -1.98 -1.05 -20.44
CA ASP A 213 -3.37 -1.50 -20.37
C ASP A 213 -3.49 -3.01 -20.17
N GLU A 214 -2.74 -3.80 -20.93
CA GLU A 214 -2.72 -5.26 -20.76
C GLU A 214 -2.13 -5.66 -19.39
N LYS A 215 -1.14 -4.93 -18.88
CA LYS A 215 -0.59 -5.15 -17.54
C LYS A 215 -1.63 -4.87 -16.45
N LEU A 216 -2.45 -3.82 -16.60
CA LEU A 216 -3.57 -3.52 -15.70
C LEU A 216 -4.61 -4.64 -15.71
N VAL A 217 -5.00 -5.12 -16.90
CA VAL A 217 -5.93 -6.25 -17.07
C VAL A 217 -5.38 -7.53 -16.45
N ALA A 218 -4.11 -7.85 -16.68
CA ALA A 218 -3.45 -9.03 -16.10
C ALA A 218 -3.39 -8.95 -14.56
N LEU A 219 -3.07 -7.77 -14.02
CA LEU A 219 -3.04 -7.54 -12.58
C LEU A 219 -4.43 -7.66 -11.96
N ALA A 220 -5.46 -7.10 -12.61
CA ALA A 220 -6.84 -7.18 -12.15
C ALA A 220 -7.32 -8.63 -12.05
N LYS A 221 -7.02 -9.46 -13.05
CA LYS A 221 -7.33 -10.90 -13.01
C LYS A 221 -6.59 -11.62 -11.89
N LYS A 222 -5.30 -11.36 -11.72
CA LYS A 222 -4.47 -11.97 -10.68
C LYS A 222 -4.98 -11.67 -9.28
N LEU A 223 -5.39 -10.42 -9.03
CA LEU A 223 -5.85 -9.94 -7.73
C LEU A 223 -7.37 -10.05 -7.52
N LYS A 224 -8.13 -10.45 -8.54
CA LYS A 224 -9.60 -10.34 -8.59
C LYS A 224 -10.07 -8.93 -8.19
N ALA A 225 -9.39 -7.94 -8.76
CA ALA A 225 -9.60 -6.52 -8.50
C ALA A 225 -10.51 -5.88 -9.56
N ASP A 226 -11.17 -4.79 -9.17
CA ASP A 226 -11.84 -3.90 -10.12
C ASP A 226 -10.83 -2.89 -10.68
N ILE A 227 -11.05 -2.37 -11.87
CA ILE A 227 -10.23 -1.29 -12.45
C ILE A 227 -10.97 0.04 -12.34
N ILE A 228 -10.28 1.09 -11.91
CA ILE A 228 -10.75 2.48 -11.99
C ILE A 228 -9.96 3.18 -13.09
N THR A 229 -10.69 3.67 -14.10
CA THR A 229 -10.08 4.38 -15.23
C THR A 229 -10.94 5.55 -15.70
N THR A 230 -10.35 6.49 -16.44
CA THR A 230 -11.09 7.46 -17.25
C THR A 230 -11.09 7.09 -18.73
N ASP A 231 -10.23 6.15 -19.14
CA ASP A 231 -10.07 5.71 -20.52
C ASP A 231 -11.22 4.78 -20.94
N PHE A 232 -11.86 5.12 -22.06
CA PHE A 232 -12.96 4.36 -22.62
C PHE A 232 -12.51 3.05 -23.28
N ASN A 233 -11.32 3.02 -23.89
CA ASN A 233 -10.75 1.85 -24.53
C ASN A 233 -10.36 0.80 -23.49
N LEU A 234 -9.67 1.20 -22.42
CA LEU A 234 -9.34 0.29 -21.32
C LEU A 234 -10.61 -0.27 -20.67
N LEU A 235 -11.65 0.56 -20.50
CA LEU A 235 -12.95 0.08 -20.04
C LEU A 235 -13.50 -1.03 -20.94
N LYS A 236 -13.53 -0.82 -22.26
CA LYS A 236 -14.09 -1.83 -23.19
C LYS A 236 -13.29 -3.12 -23.19
N VAL A 237 -11.96 -3.03 -23.18
CA VAL A 237 -11.08 -4.21 -23.14
C VAL A 237 -11.28 -4.97 -21.83
N ALA A 238 -11.33 -4.29 -20.69
CA ALA A 238 -11.51 -4.92 -19.38
C ALA A 238 -12.90 -5.56 -19.21
N GLU A 239 -13.97 -4.92 -19.70
CA GLU A 239 -15.33 -5.49 -19.71
C GLU A 239 -15.39 -6.80 -20.51
N ILE A 240 -14.78 -6.86 -21.70
CA ILE A 240 -14.70 -8.08 -22.52
C ILE A 240 -13.97 -9.21 -21.76
N GLN A 241 -13.01 -8.86 -20.91
CA GLN A 241 -12.24 -9.78 -20.10
C GLN A 241 -12.92 -10.14 -18.77
N ASN A 242 -14.20 -9.79 -18.59
CA ASN A 242 -15.01 -9.99 -17.38
C ASN A 242 -14.41 -9.35 -16.11
N ILE A 243 -13.75 -8.21 -16.27
CA ILE A 243 -13.25 -7.40 -15.16
C ILE A 243 -14.24 -6.26 -14.92
N LYS A 244 -14.65 -6.05 -13.68
CA LYS A 244 -15.50 -4.92 -13.33
C LYS A 244 -14.69 -3.63 -13.41
N VAL A 245 -15.25 -2.64 -14.11
CA VAL A 245 -14.60 -1.34 -14.30
C VAL A 245 -15.48 -0.23 -13.73
N LEU A 246 -14.89 0.65 -12.94
CA LEU A 246 -15.49 1.90 -12.51
C LEU A 246 -14.90 3.04 -13.36
N ASN A 247 -15.72 3.62 -14.23
CA ASN A 247 -15.32 4.79 -14.99
C ASN A 247 -15.79 6.08 -14.33
N ILE A 248 -14.84 6.98 -14.04
CA ILE A 248 -15.11 8.23 -13.31
C ILE A 248 -15.98 9.18 -14.14
N ASN A 249 -15.82 9.19 -15.47
CA ASN A 249 -16.66 10.00 -16.34
C ASN A 249 -18.10 9.50 -16.29
N THR A 250 -18.30 8.19 -16.34
CA THR A 250 -19.64 7.58 -16.20
C THR A 250 -20.26 7.89 -14.84
N LEU A 251 -19.49 7.78 -13.75
CA LEU A 251 -19.95 8.14 -12.41
C LEU A 251 -20.36 9.61 -12.33
N SER A 252 -19.52 10.52 -12.85
CA SER A 252 -19.81 11.95 -12.88
C SER A 252 -21.09 12.27 -13.67
N MET A 253 -21.33 11.59 -14.79
CA MET A 253 -22.57 11.73 -15.55
C MET A 253 -23.79 11.20 -14.80
N ALA A 254 -23.65 10.08 -14.08
CA ALA A 254 -24.73 9.49 -13.29
C ALA A 254 -25.12 10.33 -12.07
N MET A 255 -24.19 11.14 -11.55
CA MET A 255 -24.44 12.06 -10.43
C MET A 255 -25.03 13.41 -10.85
N ARG A 256 -25.19 13.68 -12.16
CA ARG A 256 -25.84 14.92 -12.60
C ARG A 256 -27.32 14.89 -12.24
N GLN A 257 -27.80 15.99 -11.66
CA GLN A 257 -29.22 16.13 -11.32
C GLN A 257 -30.08 15.93 -12.57
N SER A 258 -31.05 15.01 -12.49
CA SER A 258 -32.01 14.81 -13.57
C SER A 258 -33.03 15.94 -13.56
N VAL A 259 -33.00 16.79 -14.58
CA VAL A 259 -34.06 17.76 -14.83
C VAL A 259 -35.20 17.05 -15.56
N LEU A 260 -36.44 17.18 -15.07
CA LEU A 260 -37.62 16.54 -15.66
C LEU A 260 -38.43 17.51 -16.52
N PRO A 261 -39.13 17.04 -17.57
CA PRO A 261 -40.13 17.85 -18.27
C PRO A 261 -41.16 18.41 -17.29
N GLY A 262 -41.45 19.71 -17.39
CA GLY A 262 -42.34 20.43 -16.47
C GLY A 262 -41.65 21.04 -15.24
N GLU A 263 -40.38 20.71 -14.96
CA GLU A 263 -39.63 21.39 -13.89
C GLU A 263 -39.33 22.85 -14.23
N GLU A 264 -39.23 23.67 -13.19
CA GLU A 264 -38.99 25.09 -13.29
C GLU A 264 -37.73 25.48 -12.56
N PHE A 265 -36.90 26.25 -13.23
CA PHE A 265 -35.69 26.83 -12.64
C PHE A 265 -35.39 28.18 -13.30
N GLU A 266 -34.46 28.92 -12.72
CA GLU A 266 -33.99 30.19 -13.25
C GLU A 266 -32.70 29.98 -14.04
N ILE A 267 -32.60 30.60 -15.22
CA ILE A 267 -31.44 30.50 -16.08
C ILE A 267 -31.04 31.87 -16.62
N SER A 268 -29.73 32.13 -16.63
CA SER A 268 -29.16 33.31 -17.27
C SER A 268 -28.95 33.04 -18.75
N VAL A 269 -29.57 33.83 -19.62
CA VAL A 269 -29.38 33.71 -21.08
C VAL A 269 -28.07 34.40 -21.46
N VAL A 270 -27.11 33.63 -21.95
CA VAL A 270 -25.74 34.12 -22.20
C VAL A 270 -25.53 34.51 -23.67
N LYS A 271 -26.11 33.74 -24.60
CA LYS A 271 -25.89 33.94 -26.04
C LYS A 271 -27.11 33.58 -26.89
N GLU A 272 -27.06 33.97 -28.17
CA GLU A 272 -28.07 33.57 -29.17
C GLU A 272 -27.95 32.07 -29.48
N GLY A 273 -29.11 31.42 -29.65
CA GLY A 273 -29.20 30.01 -30.05
C GLY A 273 -29.02 29.79 -31.54
N LYS A 274 -29.18 28.53 -31.96
CA LYS A 274 -29.02 28.15 -33.38
C LYS A 274 -30.16 28.70 -34.24
N GLU A 275 -31.37 28.78 -33.70
CA GLU A 275 -32.52 29.39 -34.37
C GLU A 275 -32.70 30.85 -33.96
N SER A 276 -33.25 31.65 -34.87
CA SER A 276 -33.33 33.12 -34.76
C SER A 276 -34.13 33.67 -33.57
N ASN A 277 -34.91 32.83 -32.87
CA ASN A 277 -35.66 33.20 -31.67
C ASN A 277 -35.13 32.54 -30.39
N GLN A 278 -34.09 31.71 -30.45
CA GLN A 278 -33.59 30.98 -29.29
C GLN A 278 -32.54 31.79 -28.52
N GLY A 279 -32.56 31.65 -27.20
CA GLY A 279 -31.44 31.99 -26.32
C GLY A 279 -30.79 30.73 -25.78
N VAL A 280 -29.53 30.82 -25.35
CA VAL A 280 -28.80 29.71 -24.73
C VAL A 280 -28.21 30.16 -23.40
N GLY A 281 -28.48 29.39 -22.35
CA GLY A 281 -27.84 29.45 -21.05
C GLY A 281 -27.11 28.14 -20.74
N TYR A 282 -26.39 28.13 -19.62
CA TYR A 282 -25.67 26.97 -19.13
C TYR A 282 -25.99 26.78 -17.66
N LEU A 283 -26.30 25.54 -17.25
CA LEU A 283 -26.35 25.17 -15.84
C LEU A 283 -24.92 25.15 -15.26
N ASP A 284 -24.82 25.07 -13.94
CA ASP A 284 -23.54 25.03 -13.22
C ASP A 284 -22.65 23.83 -13.64
N ASP A 285 -23.28 22.74 -14.09
CA ASP A 285 -22.60 21.54 -14.59
C ASP A 285 -22.20 21.63 -16.09
N GLY A 286 -22.44 22.78 -16.73
CA GLY A 286 -22.18 23.04 -18.14
C GLY A 286 -23.25 22.51 -19.11
N THR A 287 -24.35 21.94 -18.61
CA THR A 287 -25.46 21.49 -19.46
C THR A 287 -26.08 22.66 -20.22
N MET A 288 -26.20 22.52 -21.54
CA MET A 288 -26.74 23.57 -22.41
C MET A 288 -28.26 23.65 -22.24
N VAL A 289 -28.77 24.83 -21.92
CA VAL A 289 -30.20 25.11 -21.80
C VAL A 289 -30.61 26.03 -22.94
N VAL A 290 -31.45 25.54 -23.84
CA VAL A 290 -32.03 26.31 -24.93
C VAL A 290 -33.35 26.90 -24.46
N VAL A 291 -33.46 28.22 -24.51
CA VAL A 291 -34.65 28.98 -24.09
C VAL A 291 -35.38 29.47 -25.33
N GLU A 292 -36.58 28.96 -25.57
CA GLU A 292 -37.45 29.39 -26.66
C GLU A 292 -37.91 30.84 -26.44
N ASN A 293 -37.83 31.67 -27.49
CA ASN A 293 -37.98 33.13 -27.42
C ASN A 293 -36.97 33.83 -26.50
N GLY A 294 -35.86 33.15 -26.15
CA GLY A 294 -34.82 33.67 -25.25
C GLY A 294 -33.91 34.73 -25.86
N ARG A 295 -33.91 34.95 -27.18
CA ARG A 295 -33.00 35.90 -27.84
C ARG A 295 -33.12 37.34 -27.31
N ARG A 296 -34.34 37.78 -27.00
CA ARG A 296 -34.61 39.13 -26.45
C ARG A 296 -34.23 39.26 -24.97
N LEU A 297 -33.87 38.16 -24.34
CA LEU A 297 -33.59 38.04 -22.90
C LEU A 297 -32.10 37.78 -22.64
N ILE A 298 -31.24 37.86 -23.66
CA ILE A 298 -29.78 37.77 -23.53
C ILE A 298 -29.30 38.81 -22.49
N GLY A 299 -28.46 38.36 -21.55
CA GLY A 299 -27.95 39.13 -20.43
C GLY A 299 -28.88 39.17 -19.21
N LYS A 300 -30.05 38.51 -19.24
CA LYS A 300 -31.00 38.47 -18.12
C LYS A 300 -31.15 37.05 -17.56
N SER A 301 -31.43 36.97 -16.26
CA SER A 301 -31.91 35.75 -15.59
C SER A 301 -33.42 35.67 -15.72
N VAL A 302 -33.92 34.54 -16.18
CA VAL A 302 -35.36 34.32 -16.44
C VAL A 302 -35.79 32.96 -15.92
N LYS A 303 -37.01 32.90 -15.38
CA LYS A 303 -37.63 31.65 -14.95
C LYS A 303 -38.15 30.89 -16.17
N VAL A 304 -37.74 29.65 -16.30
CA VAL A 304 -38.06 28.80 -17.46
C VAL A 304 -38.70 27.50 -17.00
N ASN A 305 -39.53 26.92 -17.87
CA ASN A 305 -40.12 25.60 -17.70
C ASN A 305 -39.57 24.64 -18.76
N VAL A 306 -39.20 23.44 -18.35
CA VAL A 306 -38.59 22.42 -19.21
C VAL A 306 -39.63 21.80 -20.13
N THR A 307 -39.41 21.90 -21.44
CA THR A 307 -40.29 21.31 -22.45
C THR A 307 -39.84 19.93 -22.87
N SER A 308 -38.55 19.76 -23.17
CA SER A 308 -38.01 18.48 -23.61
C SER A 308 -36.50 18.39 -23.35
N LEU A 309 -36.00 17.16 -23.36
CA LEU A 309 -34.58 16.85 -23.18
C LEU A 309 -34.09 16.19 -24.47
N LEU A 310 -32.92 16.61 -24.96
CA LEU A 310 -32.23 15.97 -26.08
C LEU A 310 -30.86 15.50 -25.61
N GLN A 311 -30.62 14.20 -25.73
CA GLN A 311 -29.31 13.62 -25.49
C GLN A 311 -28.50 13.64 -26.79
N THR A 312 -27.28 14.17 -26.73
CA THR A 312 -26.31 14.16 -27.84
C THR A 312 -25.03 13.44 -27.40
N GLU A 313 -24.12 13.14 -28.33
CA GLU A 313 -22.83 12.50 -28.02
C GLU A 313 -21.94 13.35 -27.11
N SER A 314 -22.06 14.69 -27.20
CA SER A 314 -21.27 15.63 -26.40
C SER A 314 -21.92 15.99 -25.06
N GLY A 315 -23.14 15.53 -24.80
CA GLY A 315 -23.85 15.83 -23.56
C GLY A 315 -25.36 15.97 -23.74
N ARG A 316 -26.02 16.53 -22.71
CA ARG A 316 -27.46 16.76 -22.69
C ARG A 316 -27.76 18.21 -23.05
N ILE A 317 -28.83 18.42 -23.81
CA ILE A 317 -29.40 19.74 -24.12
C ILE A 317 -30.81 19.75 -23.53
N ILE A 318 -31.13 20.80 -22.76
CA ILE A 318 -32.44 20.99 -22.15
C ILE A 318 -33.17 22.07 -22.95
N PHE A 319 -34.32 21.75 -23.52
CA PHE A 319 -35.20 22.72 -24.14
C PHE A 319 -36.19 23.25 -23.11
N THR A 320 -36.36 24.56 -23.11
CA THR A 320 -37.19 25.26 -22.12
C THR A 320 -37.98 26.38 -22.78
N LYS A 321 -39.10 26.75 -22.17
CA LYS A 321 -39.89 27.94 -22.51
C LYS A 321 -39.85 28.93 -21.37
N VAL A 322 -39.82 30.22 -21.70
CA VAL A 322 -39.96 31.29 -20.70
C VAL A 322 -41.32 31.15 -20.02
N LYS A 323 -41.31 31.07 -18.69
CA LYS A 323 -42.54 31.12 -17.91
C LYS A 323 -42.84 32.58 -17.58
N TYR A 324 -43.97 33.04 -18.09
CA TYR A 324 -44.53 34.36 -17.80
C TYR A 324 -45.35 34.34 -16.51
#